data_AF-A0A2D9IPG5-F1
#
_entry.id   AF-A0A2D9IPG5-F1
#
_cell.length_a   1.000
_cell.length_b   1.000
_cell.length_c   1.000
_cell.angle_alpha   90.00
_cell.angle_beta   90.00
_cell.angle_gamma   90.00
#
_symmetry.space_group_name_H-M   'P 1'
#
loop_
_entity.id
_entity.type
_entity.pdbx_description
1 polymer ?
#
loop_
_entity_poly.entity_id
_entity_poly.type
_entity_poly.pdbx_seq_one_letter_code
_entity_poly.pdbx_strand_id
1 'polypeptide(L)'
;LFEKPIHIKGEKDGVPVEVALQYNTSYTETMLTFVNNINTIEGGTHLAGFKAALTRSLNKYATKNNLVKNKDVSFGGEDVREGLSAVLSIKVPEPQFEGQTKTKLGNGEIKGICDSIIMEGLSDYLEQHPDIGKTVIQKAENAARAREAAKKARELIRRKSVLDISALPGKLADCSEKDPALSEIYFVEGDSAGGTAKQGRDRKFQAILPLRGKVINAEKARIDKLLSNNEIQTIITALGAGFGGDIDAEETSVGDFDINKLRYHKIVLMTDADVDGSHIRTLLLTFLYRKMQELITGGYVYIAQPPLYKIVKGKKMEYAYSDEQRDSILSRMKSESDTKISLARYKGLGEMNAEQLWDTTMDPSKRTLLKVEIEDAELADKAFVELMGDDVQPRREYIEANATAVANLDI
;
A
#
# COMPACT_ATOMS: atom_id res chain seq x y z
N LEU A 1 -14.05 -14.37 13.88
CA LEU A 1 -14.37 -13.75 15.19
C LEU A 1 -15.29 -14.61 16.03
N PHE A 2 -16.17 -15.39 15.39
CA PHE A 2 -17.05 -16.36 16.03
C PHE A 2 -17.12 -17.59 15.10
N GLU A 3 -17.39 -18.78 15.66
CA GLU A 3 -17.25 -20.06 14.94
C GLU A 3 -18.35 -20.29 13.90
N LYS A 4 -19.61 -20.01 14.24
CA LYS A 4 -20.76 -20.30 13.36
C LYS A 4 -21.17 -19.07 12.55
N PRO A 5 -21.27 -19.18 11.21
CA PRO A 5 -21.81 -18.09 10.39
C PRO A 5 -23.23 -17.70 10.82
N ILE A 6 -23.54 -16.41 10.68
CA ILE A 6 -24.90 -15.90 10.82
C ILE A 6 -25.64 -16.27 9.54
N HIS A 7 -26.72 -17.04 9.68
CA HIS A 7 -27.55 -17.48 8.57
C HIS A 7 -28.94 -16.87 8.72
N ILE A 8 -29.38 -16.17 7.67
CA ILE A 8 -30.70 -15.52 7.62
C ILE A 8 -31.38 -16.01 6.35
N LYS A 9 -32.63 -16.46 6.51
CA LYS A 9 -33.49 -16.91 5.42
C LYS A 9 -34.87 -16.31 5.59
N GLY A 10 -35.44 -15.81 4.51
CA GLY A 10 -36.81 -15.30 4.49
C GLY A 10 -37.36 -15.27 3.08
N GLU A 11 -38.66 -15.04 2.98
CA GLU A 11 -39.36 -14.87 1.71
C GLU A 11 -40.36 -13.75 1.85
N LYS A 12 -40.38 -12.85 0.87
CA LYS A 12 -41.34 -11.74 0.82
C LYS A 12 -41.67 -11.46 -0.63
N ASP A 13 -42.96 -11.24 -0.91
CA ASP A 13 -43.47 -10.96 -2.25
C ASP A 13 -43.05 -12.02 -3.29
N GLY A 14 -42.97 -13.30 -2.89
CA GLY A 14 -42.55 -14.42 -3.75
C GLY A 14 -41.05 -14.46 -4.07
N VAL A 15 -40.24 -13.65 -3.40
CA VAL A 15 -38.78 -13.58 -3.57
C VAL A 15 -38.12 -14.18 -2.32
N PRO A 16 -37.60 -15.42 -2.39
CA PRO A 16 -36.79 -15.97 -1.31
C PRO A 16 -35.41 -15.33 -1.30
N VAL A 17 -34.96 -14.95 -0.11
CA VAL A 17 -33.66 -14.34 0.20
C VAL A 17 -32.95 -15.19 1.23
N GLU A 18 -31.71 -15.55 0.94
CA GLU A 18 -30.85 -16.31 1.82
C GLU A 18 -29.47 -15.65 1.90
N VAL A 19 -28.99 -15.41 3.11
CA VAL A 19 -27.67 -14.82 3.34
C VAL A 19 -26.95 -15.57 4.45
N ALA A 20 -25.67 -15.84 4.21
CA ALA A 20 -24.73 -16.30 5.21
C ALA A 20 -23.62 -15.25 5.36
N LEU A 21 -23.30 -14.85 6.59
CA LEU A 21 -22.26 -13.87 6.85
C LEU A 21 -21.41 -14.22 8.07
N GLN A 22 -20.12 -13.90 7.99
CA GLN A 22 -19.15 -14.14 9.06
C GLN A 22 -18.10 -13.03 9.08
N TYR A 23 -17.78 -12.55 10.27
CA TYR A 23 -16.69 -11.59 10.44
C TYR A 23 -15.37 -12.31 10.76
N ASN A 24 -14.33 -11.90 10.07
CA ASN A 24 -12.96 -12.35 10.25
C ASN A 24 -12.10 -11.25 10.89
N THR A 25 -10.81 -11.52 11.10
CA THR A 25 -9.86 -10.55 11.68
C THR A 25 -9.25 -9.60 10.66
N SER A 26 -9.42 -9.87 9.36
CA SER A 26 -8.92 -9.01 8.28
C SER A 26 -9.69 -7.68 8.20
N TYR A 27 -9.22 -6.82 7.31
CA TYR A 27 -9.81 -5.51 7.03
C TYR A 27 -10.58 -5.48 5.70
N THR A 28 -10.53 -6.57 4.92
CA THR A 28 -11.12 -6.63 3.57
C THR A 28 -12.55 -7.15 3.62
N GLU A 29 -13.44 -6.54 2.84
CA GLU A 29 -14.78 -7.05 2.57
C GLU A 29 -14.69 -8.15 1.49
N THR A 30 -15.38 -9.27 1.69
CA THR A 30 -15.58 -10.30 0.66
C THR A 30 -17.07 -10.55 0.54
N MET A 31 -17.66 -10.15 -0.59
CA MET A 31 -19.10 -10.22 -0.80
C MET A 31 -19.39 -10.92 -2.13
N LEU A 32 -19.97 -12.11 -2.07
CA LEU A 32 -20.44 -12.85 -3.24
C LEU A 32 -21.96 -12.76 -3.33
N THR A 33 -22.49 -12.43 -4.51
CA THR A 33 -23.93 -12.22 -4.69
C THR A 33 -24.47 -13.02 -5.86
N PHE A 34 -25.64 -13.62 -5.68
CA PHE A 34 -26.25 -14.52 -6.65
C PHE A 34 -27.73 -14.21 -6.83
N VAL A 35 -28.17 -14.22 -8.08
CA VAL A 35 -29.58 -14.14 -8.47
C VAL A 35 -29.90 -15.35 -9.33
N ASN A 36 -30.82 -16.21 -8.90
CA ASN A 36 -31.17 -17.45 -9.62
C ASN A 36 -29.93 -18.31 -9.98
N ASN A 37 -28.99 -18.46 -9.03
CA ASN A 37 -27.70 -19.14 -9.18
C ASN A 37 -26.70 -18.50 -10.17
N ILE A 38 -26.99 -17.31 -10.70
CA ILE A 38 -26.06 -16.54 -11.53
C ILE A 38 -25.30 -15.56 -10.63
N ASN A 39 -23.97 -15.57 -10.71
CA ASN A 39 -23.12 -14.65 -9.96
C ASN A 39 -23.25 -13.23 -10.52
N THR A 40 -23.70 -12.28 -9.71
CA THR A 40 -23.78 -10.87 -10.05
C THR A 40 -22.51 -10.15 -9.60
N ILE A 41 -21.48 -10.19 -10.45
CA ILE A 41 -20.13 -9.67 -10.15
C ILE A 41 -20.16 -8.15 -9.91
N GLU A 42 -21.00 -7.42 -10.64
CA GLU A 42 -21.20 -5.97 -10.47
C GLU A 42 -22.26 -5.64 -9.39
N GLY A 43 -22.81 -6.66 -8.72
CA GLY A 43 -23.80 -6.51 -7.66
C GLY A 43 -25.19 -6.16 -8.20
N GLY A 44 -25.82 -5.13 -7.65
CA GLY A 44 -27.17 -4.71 -8.03
C GLY A 44 -28.05 -4.29 -6.85
N THR A 45 -29.35 -4.21 -7.10
CA THR A 45 -30.34 -3.72 -6.13
C THR A 45 -30.45 -4.58 -4.88
N HIS A 46 -30.27 -5.90 -4.99
CA HIS A 46 -30.21 -6.84 -3.87
C HIS A 46 -29.02 -6.57 -2.94
N LEU A 47 -27.83 -6.38 -3.53
CA LEU A 47 -26.63 -6.04 -2.77
C LEU A 47 -26.78 -4.67 -2.08
N ALA A 48 -27.35 -3.68 -2.76
CA ALA A 48 -27.63 -2.38 -2.17
C ALA A 48 -28.61 -2.49 -0.98
N GLY A 49 -29.62 -3.37 -1.07
CA GLY A 49 -30.54 -3.69 0.02
C GLY A 49 -29.82 -4.31 1.22
N PHE A 50 -28.95 -5.30 0.97
CA PHE A 50 -28.12 -5.90 2.01
C PHE A 50 -27.21 -4.89 2.72
N LYS A 51 -26.48 -4.07 1.95
CA LYS A 51 -25.57 -3.05 2.50
C LYS A 51 -26.32 -2.05 3.39
N ALA A 52 -27.51 -1.61 2.96
CA ALA A 52 -28.35 -0.70 3.73
C ALA A 52 -28.88 -1.35 5.02
N ALA A 53 -29.44 -2.56 4.93
CA ALA A 53 -29.97 -3.28 6.08
C ALA A 53 -28.90 -3.60 7.13
N LEU A 54 -27.72 -4.07 6.70
CA LEU A 54 -26.60 -4.35 7.60
C LEU A 54 -26.21 -3.10 8.40
N THR A 55 -26.01 -1.98 7.71
CA THR A 55 -25.62 -0.70 8.32
C THR A 55 -26.66 -0.22 9.33
N ARG A 56 -27.95 -0.24 8.96
CA ARG A 56 -29.02 0.22 9.85
C ARG A 56 -29.21 -0.71 11.05
N SER A 57 -29.17 -2.02 10.85
CA SER A 57 -29.37 -3.01 11.91
C SER A 57 -28.30 -2.89 12.98
N LEU A 58 -27.03 -2.78 12.57
CA LEU A 58 -25.92 -2.66 13.51
C LEU A 58 -25.92 -1.31 14.24
N ASN A 59 -26.20 -0.19 13.56
CA ASN A 59 -26.37 1.10 14.24
C ASN A 59 -27.53 1.05 15.25
N LYS A 60 -28.71 0.54 14.85
CA LYS A 60 -29.88 0.40 15.73
C LYS A 60 -29.56 -0.46 16.96
N TYR A 61 -28.89 -1.60 16.76
CA TYR A 61 -28.49 -2.50 17.84
C TYR A 61 -27.49 -1.84 18.79
N ALA A 62 -26.51 -1.12 18.27
CA ALA A 62 -25.50 -0.42 19.05
C ALA A 62 -26.10 0.69 19.93
N THR A 63 -27.02 1.49 19.37
CA THR A 63 -27.74 2.55 20.11
C THR A 63 -28.68 1.96 21.15
N LYS A 64 -29.49 0.94 20.80
CA LYS A 64 -30.45 0.30 21.71
C LYS A 64 -29.77 -0.29 22.95
N ASN A 65 -28.59 -0.87 22.78
CA ASN A 65 -27.86 -1.56 23.85
C ASN A 65 -26.76 -0.71 24.51
N ASN A 66 -26.66 0.58 24.19
CA ASN A 66 -25.61 1.49 24.70
C ASN A 66 -24.18 0.93 24.54
N LEU A 67 -23.90 0.26 23.43
CA LEU A 67 -22.61 -0.40 23.18
C LEU A 67 -21.52 0.55 22.65
N VAL A 68 -21.88 1.82 22.43
CA VAL A 68 -20.96 2.84 21.93
C VAL A 68 -20.71 3.86 23.03
N LYS A 69 -19.44 4.09 23.37
CA LYS A 69 -19.05 4.99 24.46
C LYS A 69 -19.37 6.47 24.17
N ASN A 70 -19.49 6.83 22.90
CA ASN A 70 -19.74 8.18 22.45
C ASN A 70 -21.05 8.19 21.64
N LYS A 71 -22.08 8.90 22.14
CA LYS A 71 -23.45 8.83 21.58
C LYS A 71 -23.57 9.39 20.16
N ASP A 72 -22.57 10.15 19.70
CA ASP A 72 -22.55 10.76 18.37
C ASP A 72 -21.85 9.90 17.30
N VAL A 73 -21.33 8.72 17.65
CA VAL A 73 -20.65 7.84 16.69
C VAL A 73 -21.72 7.02 15.96
N SER A 74 -21.95 7.36 14.68
CA SER A 74 -22.69 6.54 13.73
C SER A 74 -21.70 5.79 12.83
N PHE A 75 -21.91 4.49 12.67
CA PHE A 75 -21.10 3.67 11.78
C PHE A 75 -21.52 3.86 10.33
N GLY A 76 -20.56 4.20 9.48
CA GLY A 76 -20.75 4.21 8.03
C GLY A 76 -20.86 2.79 7.46
N GLY A 77 -21.23 2.70 6.18
CA GLY A 77 -21.35 1.40 5.51
C GLY A 77 -20.03 0.63 5.43
N GLU A 78 -18.91 1.32 5.20
CA GLU A 78 -17.57 0.71 5.20
C GLU A 78 -17.17 0.20 6.58
N ASP A 79 -17.48 0.97 7.64
CA ASP A 79 -17.12 0.62 9.01
C ASP A 79 -17.74 -0.73 9.43
N VAL A 80 -18.98 -0.96 9.02
CA VAL A 80 -19.70 -2.21 9.33
C VAL A 80 -19.32 -3.37 8.42
N ARG A 81 -18.75 -3.12 7.23
CA ARG A 81 -18.36 -4.20 6.28
C ARG A 81 -16.88 -4.59 6.38
N GLU A 82 -16.09 -3.84 7.13
CA GLU A 82 -14.68 -4.17 7.35
C GLU A 82 -14.52 -5.60 7.90
N GLY A 83 -13.78 -6.45 7.19
CA GLY A 83 -13.55 -7.85 7.57
C GLY A 83 -14.80 -8.74 7.53
N LEU A 84 -15.83 -8.34 6.77
CA LEU A 84 -17.02 -9.14 6.52
C LEU A 84 -16.77 -10.10 5.35
N SER A 85 -17.10 -11.37 5.54
CA SER A 85 -17.25 -12.34 4.46
C SER A 85 -18.71 -12.77 4.39
N ALA A 86 -19.37 -12.56 3.25
CA ALA A 86 -20.78 -12.84 3.09
C ALA A 86 -21.10 -13.43 1.71
N VAL A 87 -22.16 -14.24 1.69
CA VAL A 87 -22.76 -14.80 0.48
C VAL A 87 -24.25 -14.50 0.51
N LEU A 88 -24.74 -13.76 -0.48
CA LEU A 88 -26.14 -13.40 -0.66
C LEU A 88 -26.69 -14.15 -1.88
N SER A 89 -27.74 -14.95 -1.69
CA SER A 89 -28.43 -15.65 -2.77
C SER A 89 -29.91 -15.33 -2.74
N ILE A 90 -30.45 -14.90 -3.87
CA ILE A 90 -31.88 -14.60 -4.02
C ILE A 90 -32.45 -15.32 -5.24
N LYS A 91 -33.76 -15.58 -5.21
CA LYS A 91 -34.48 -16.05 -6.40
C LYS A 91 -35.54 -15.04 -6.80
N VAL A 92 -35.47 -14.58 -8.04
CA VAL A 92 -36.34 -13.54 -8.58
C VAL A 92 -37.14 -14.14 -9.74
N PRO A 93 -38.48 -14.06 -9.75
CA PRO A 93 -39.31 -14.60 -10.83
C PRO A 93 -38.98 -13.99 -12.20
N GLU A 94 -38.87 -12.66 -12.27
CA GLU A 94 -38.60 -11.91 -13.50
C GLU A 94 -37.38 -10.98 -13.30
N PRO A 95 -36.15 -11.53 -13.33
CA PRO A 95 -34.95 -10.73 -13.09
C PRO A 95 -34.65 -9.83 -14.29
N GLN A 96 -34.51 -8.53 -14.03
CA GLN A 96 -34.06 -7.52 -14.96
C GLN A 96 -32.59 -7.19 -14.66
N PHE A 97 -31.72 -7.40 -15.64
CA PHE A 97 -30.30 -7.09 -15.51
C PHE A 97 -29.93 -5.85 -16.31
N GLU A 98 -28.99 -5.07 -15.78
CA GLU A 98 -28.35 -3.99 -16.53
C GLU A 98 -27.31 -4.57 -17.49
N GLY A 99 -27.33 -4.12 -18.74
CA GLY A 99 -26.36 -4.53 -19.76
C GLY A 99 -26.54 -5.96 -20.30
N GLN A 100 -25.67 -6.32 -21.24
CA GLN A 100 -25.74 -7.59 -21.98
C GLN A 100 -25.26 -8.80 -21.14
N THR A 101 -24.39 -8.57 -20.17
CA THR A 101 -23.63 -9.62 -19.45
C THR A 101 -24.33 -10.21 -18.24
N LYS A 102 -25.57 -9.81 -17.91
CA LYS A 102 -26.34 -10.26 -16.73
C LYS A 102 -25.54 -10.17 -15.41
N THR A 103 -24.70 -9.14 -15.30
CA THR A 103 -23.75 -8.96 -14.21
C THR A 103 -24.30 -8.15 -13.04
N LYS A 104 -25.32 -7.31 -13.29
CA LYS A 104 -25.90 -6.40 -12.31
C LYS A 104 -27.43 -6.45 -12.31
N LEU A 105 -28.04 -6.66 -11.14
CA LEU A 105 -29.51 -6.69 -11.01
C LEU A 105 -30.09 -5.27 -10.91
N GLY A 106 -31.13 -4.99 -11.72
CA GLY A 106 -31.79 -3.69 -11.83
C GLY A 106 -33.21 -3.59 -11.24
N ASN A 107 -33.82 -4.69 -10.77
CA ASN A 107 -35.15 -4.67 -10.17
C ASN A 107 -35.20 -3.79 -8.91
N GLY A 108 -35.86 -2.62 -8.96
CA GLY A 108 -35.87 -1.64 -7.86
C GLY A 108 -36.53 -2.14 -6.58
N GLU A 109 -37.58 -2.95 -6.72
CA GLU A 109 -38.36 -3.56 -5.65
C GLU A 109 -37.53 -4.53 -4.78
N ILE A 110 -36.56 -5.22 -5.40
CA ILE A 110 -35.71 -6.21 -4.72
C ILE A 110 -34.87 -5.59 -3.61
N LYS A 111 -34.49 -4.31 -3.76
CA LYS A 111 -33.77 -3.58 -2.72
C LYS A 111 -34.57 -3.55 -1.42
N GLY A 112 -35.86 -3.23 -1.47
CA GLY A 112 -36.73 -3.15 -0.30
C GLY A 112 -37.03 -4.51 0.31
N ILE A 113 -37.19 -5.53 -0.53
CA ILE A 113 -37.41 -6.92 -0.09
C ILE A 113 -36.20 -7.45 0.67
N CYS A 114 -35.01 -7.38 0.07
CA CYS A 114 -33.77 -7.83 0.71
C CYS A 114 -33.52 -7.07 2.02
N ASP A 115 -33.69 -5.74 1.99
CA ASP A 115 -33.46 -4.90 3.16
C ASP A 115 -34.34 -5.33 4.34
N SER A 116 -35.65 -5.52 4.10
CA SER A 116 -36.61 -5.94 5.13
C SER A 116 -36.25 -7.28 5.76
N ILE A 117 -35.99 -8.31 4.93
CA ILE A 117 -35.71 -9.68 5.41
C ILE A 117 -34.40 -9.71 6.21
N ILE A 118 -33.36 -9.04 5.70
CA ILE A 118 -32.05 -9.02 6.34
C ILE A 118 -32.10 -8.22 7.64
N MET A 119 -32.82 -7.10 7.67
CA MET A 119 -32.94 -6.26 8.86
C MET A 119 -33.67 -6.98 10.00
N GLU A 120 -34.75 -7.68 9.69
CA GLU A 120 -35.49 -8.49 10.67
C GLU A 120 -34.62 -9.64 11.19
N GLY A 121 -34.13 -10.50 10.27
CA GLY A 121 -33.35 -11.67 10.67
C GLY A 121 -32.05 -11.33 11.40
N LEU A 122 -31.37 -10.24 11.02
CA LEU A 122 -30.16 -9.80 11.71
C LEU A 122 -30.47 -9.21 13.08
N SER A 123 -31.56 -8.45 13.21
CA SER A 123 -31.99 -7.91 14.51
C SER A 123 -32.31 -9.05 15.48
N ASP A 124 -33.10 -10.03 15.04
CA ASP A 124 -33.48 -11.20 15.85
C ASP A 124 -32.25 -12.02 16.26
N TYR A 125 -31.34 -12.26 15.32
CA TYR A 125 -30.12 -13.01 15.61
C TYR A 125 -29.24 -12.31 16.67
N LEU A 126 -29.05 -10.99 16.56
CA LEU A 126 -28.23 -10.22 17.50
C LEU A 126 -28.87 -10.08 18.88
N GLU A 127 -30.20 -10.08 18.96
CA GLU A 127 -30.93 -10.13 20.23
C GLU A 127 -30.80 -11.50 20.91
N GLN A 128 -30.82 -12.59 20.13
CA GLN A 128 -30.60 -13.95 20.64
C GLN A 128 -29.15 -14.25 21.00
N HIS A 129 -28.18 -13.56 20.36
CA HIS A 129 -26.75 -13.77 20.56
C HIS A 129 -26.00 -12.48 20.94
N PRO A 130 -26.20 -11.94 22.17
CA PRO A 130 -25.65 -10.65 22.56
C PRO A 130 -24.12 -10.55 22.51
N ASP A 131 -23.41 -11.65 22.79
CA ASP A 131 -21.95 -11.66 22.79
C ASP A 131 -21.36 -11.52 21.38
N ILE A 132 -22.02 -12.14 20.38
CA ILE A 132 -21.68 -11.95 18.97
C ILE A 132 -21.98 -10.50 18.58
N GLY A 133 -23.15 -9.97 18.97
CA GLY A 133 -23.52 -8.59 18.74
C GLY A 133 -22.49 -7.59 19.26
N LYS A 134 -22.06 -7.73 20.53
CA LYS A 134 -21.00 -6.90 21.12
C LYS A 134 -19.69 -6.99 20.34
N THR A 135 -19.29 -8.20 19.93
CA THR A 135 -18.05 -8.42 19.19
C THR A 135 -18.07 -7.73 17.82
N VAL A 136 -19.18 -7.86 17.08
CA VAL A 136 -19.37 -7.20 15.77
C VAL A 136 -19.39 -5.67 15.92
N ILE A 137 -20.13 -5.14 16.90
CA ILE A 137 -20.16 -3.70 17.16
C ILE A 137 -18.79 -3.17 17.57
N GLN A 138 -18.03 -3.90 18.39
CA GLN A 138 -16.68 -3.49 18.78
C GLN A 138 -15.74 -3.41 17.57
N LYS A 139 -15.87 -4.33 16.60
CA LYS A 139 -15.11 -4.27 15.35
C LYS A 139 -15.50 -3.06 14.52
N ALA A 140 -16.80 -2.80 14.34
CA ALA A 140 -17.28 -1.62 13.63
C ALA A 140 -16.84 -0.30 14.30
N GLU A 141 -16.82 -0.24 15.64
CA GLU A 141 -16.32 0.91 16.39
C GLU A 141 -14.81 1.15 16.13
N ASN A 142 -14.01 0.08 16.12
CA ASN A 142 -12.60 0.17 15.80
C ASN A 142 -12.35 0.59 14.34
N ALA A 143 -13.24 0.23 13.43
CA ALA A 143 -13.22 0.68 12.04
C ALA A 143 -13.56 2.16 11.91
N ALA A 144 -14.67 2.61 12.50
CA ALA A 144 -15.09 4.00 12.49
C ALA A 144 -14.03 4.93 13.12
N ARG A 145 -13.44 4.54 14.25
CA ARG A 145 -12.37 5.31 14.90
C ARG A 145 -11.13 5.42 14.01
N ALA A 146 -10.74 4.34 13.34
CA ALA A 146 -9.63 4.35 12.40
C ALA A 146 -9.93 5.25 11.19
N ARG A 147 -11.13 5.17 10.60
CA ARG A 147 -11.57 6.05 9.50
C ARG A 147 -11.54 7.53 9.91
N GLU A 148 -12.04 7.87 11.09
CA GLU A 148 -11.96 9.24 11.60
C GLU A 148 -10.52 9.71 11.82
N ALA A 149 -9.66 8.85 12.36
CA ALA A 149 -8.24 9.14 12.53
C ALA A 149 -7.54 9.36 11.17
N ALA A 150 -7.85 8.51 10.18
CA ALA A 150 -7.36 8.66 8.80
C ALA A 150 -7.85 9.96 8.17
N LYS A 151 -9.14 10.32 8.33
CA LYS A 151 -9.69 11.59 7.84
C LYS A 151 -8.99 12.79 8.47
N LYS A 152 -8.81 12.80 9.79
CA LYS A 152 -8.07 13.85 10.50
C LYS A 152 -6.62 13.94 10.03
N ALA A 153 -5.96 12.80 9.81
CA ALA A 153 -4.60 12.76 9.30
C ALA A 153 -4.51 13.31 7.86
N ARG A 154 -5.45 12.93 6.97
CA ARG A 154 -5.56 13.51 5.61
C ARG A 154 -5.79 15.01 5.66
N GLU A 155 -6.69 15.49 6.52
CA GLU A 155 -6.94 16.93 6.69
C GLU A 155 -5.71 17.68 7.22
N LEU A 156 -4.94 17.09 8.13
CA LEU A 156 -3.67 17.65 8.63
C LEU A 156 -2.63 17.79 7.50
N ILE A 157 -2.48 16.76 6.67
CA ILE A 157 -1.60 16.79 5.48
C ILE A 157 -2.09 17.86 4.49
N ARG A 158 -3.41 17.92 4.25
CA ARG A 158 -4.02 18.92 3.36
C ARG A 158 -3.82 20.35 3.85
N ARG A 159 -4.02 20.61 5.13
CA ARG A 159 -3.84 21.95 5.72
C ARG A 159 -2.39 22.41 5.63
N LYS A 160 -1.42 21.51 5.87
CA LYS A 160 0.01 21.80 5.63
C LYS A 160 0.28 22.16 4.17
N SER A 161 -0.38 21.51 3.22
CA SER A 161 -0.21 21.78 1.78
C SER A 161 -0.86 23.09 1.30
N VAL A 162 -1.95 23.55 1.92
CA VAL A 162 -2.76 24.70 1.42
C VAL A 162 -2.37 26.04 2.09
N LEU A 163 -2.07 26.05 3.38
CA LEU A 163 -1.69 27.28 4.10
C LEU A 163 -0.21 27.64 3.92
N ASP A 164 0.63 26.63 3.67
CA ASP A 164 2.05 26.80 3.44
C ASP A 164 2.40 26.21 2.07
N ILE A 165 2.32 27.04 1.02
CA ILE A 165 2.94 26.76 -0.30
C ILE A 165 4.45 26.44 -0.17
N SER A 166 5.02 26.61 1.03
CA SER A 166 6.41 26.41 1.42
C SER A 166 6.68 25.30 2.46
N ALA A 167 5.69 24.61 3.05
CA ALA A 167 5.97 23.68 4.17
C ALA A 167 6.37 22.29 3.67
N LEU A 168 7.49 22.25 2.94
CA LEU A 168 8.21 21.03 2.69
C LEU A 168 8.65 20.40 4.02
N PRO A 169 8.74 19.06 4.11
CA PRO A 169 9.20 18.43 5.32
C PRO A 169 10.59 18.95 5.71
N GLY A 170 10.83 19.26 6.97
CA GLY A 170 12.13 19.81 7.41
C GLY A 170 13.34 18.88 7.14
N LYS A 171 13.10 17.58 6.91
CA LYS A 171 14.11 16.61 6.51
C LYS A 171 14.44 16.66 5.00
N LEU A 172 13.52 17.16 4.18
CA LEU A 172 13.69 17.21 2.73
C LEU A 172 14.70 18.32 2.39
N ALA A 173 15.79 17.94 1.74
CA ALA A 173 16.61 18.88 1.01
C ALA A 173 16.01 19.00 -0.40
N ASP A 174 15.28 20.08 -0.68
CA ASP A 174 14.63 20.28 -2.00
C ASP A 174 15.64 20.64 -3.10
N CYS A 175 15.24 20.54 -4.37
CA CYS A 175 15.96 21.08 -5.52
C CYS A 175 15.42 22.45 -5.94
N SER A 176 16.21 23.21 -6.72
CA SER A 176 15.75 24.52 -7.22
C SER A 176 14.84 24.41 -8.45
N GLU A 177 14.99 23.35 -9.23
CA GLU A 177 14.15 23.05 -10.40
C GLU A 177 12.71 22.82 -9.96
N LYS A 178 11.78 23.32 -10.77
CA LYS A 178 10.34 23.25 -10.52
C LYS A 178 9.60 22.46 -11.58
N ASP A 179 10.22 22.21 -12.73
CA ASP A 179 9.69 21.26 -13.71
C ASP A 179 9.80 19.83 -13.16
N PRO A 180 8.68 19.13 -12.91
CA PRO A 180 8.71 17.76 -12.42
C PRO A 180 9.45 16.80 -13.37
N ALA A 181 9.42 17.04 -14.69
CA ALA A 181 10.07 16.19 -15.69
C ALA A 181 11.60 16.22 -15.60
N LEU A 182 12.16 17.33 -15.11
CA LEU A 182 13.59 17.50 -14.92
C LEU A 182 14.03 17.18 -13.49
N SER A 183 13.10 17.13 -12.56
CA SER A 183 13.38 17.00 -11.12
C SER A 183 13.37 15.54 -10.67
N GLU A 184 14.32 15.22 -9.78
CA GLU A 184 14.51 13.88 -9.23
C GLU A 184 14.52 13.94 -7.71
N ILE A 185 13.96 12.93 -7.03
CA ILE A 185 14.03 12.79 -5.58
C ILE A 185 14.67 11.45 -5.20
N TYR A 186 15.61 11.50 -4.26
CA TYR A 186 16.28 10.32 -3.72
C TYR A 186 15.74 10.00 -2.33
N PHE A 187 15.22 8.78 -2.14
CA PHE A 187 14.92 8.23 -0.82
C PHE A 187 16.15 7.50 -0.31
N VAL A 188 16.76 8.04 0.75
CA VAL A 188 18.06 7.59 1.24
C VAL A 188 17.93 6.97 2.61
N GLU A 189 18.60 5.85 2.83
CA GLU A 189 18.63 5.15 4.11
C GLU A 189 19.47 5.91 5.16
N GLY A 190 18.81 6.47 6.17
CA GLY A 190 19.45 7.13 7.31
C GLY A 190 19.96 8.55 7.04
N ASP A 191 20.19 9.30 8.13
CA ASP A 191 20.71 10.67 8.03
C ASP A 191 22.17 10.73 7.58
N SER A 192 22.95 9.67 7.81
CA SER A 192 24.38 9.64 7.45
C SER A 192 24.56 9.63 5.94
N ALA A 193 24.00 8.63 5.24
CA ALA A 193 23.99 8.60 3.79
C ALA A 193 23.20 9.79 3.20
N GLY A 194 22.12 10.22 3.86
CA GLY A 194 21.39 11.43 3.49
C GLY A 194 22.26 12.71 3.52
N GLY A 195 23.17 12.83 4.48
CA GLY A 195 24.13 13.93 4.59
C GLY A 195 25.14 13.93 3.45
N THR A 196 25.74 12.76 3.15
CA THR A 196 26.66 12.59 2.02
C THR A 196 25.97 12.87 0.68
N ALA A 197 24.77 12.33 0.47
CA ALA A 197 23.97 12.56 -0.73
C ALA A 197 23.60 14.04 -0.89
N LYS A 198 23.24 14.72 0.20
CA LYS A 198 22.96 16.16 0.18
C LYS A 198 24.17 17.00 -0.24
N GLN A 199 25.37 16.58 0.14
CA GLN A 199 26.62 17.26 -0.23
C GLN A 199 27.04 16.96 -1.68
N GLY A 200 26.84 15.73 -2.15
CA GLY A 200 27.29 15.28 -3.48
C GLY A 200 26.32 15.58 -4.63
N ARG A 201 25.05 15.83 -4.35
CA ARG A 201 24.02 16.05 -5.37
C ARG A 201 24.24 17.30 -6.23
N ASP A 202 23.64 17.30 -7.41
CA ASP A 202 23.32 18.55 -8.09
C ASP A 202 22.04 19.16 -7.51
N ARG A 203 22.21 20.19 -6.68
CA ARG A 203 21.09 20.93 -6.03
C ARG A 203 20.12 21.55 -7.03
N LYS A 204 20.49 21.67 -8.31
CA LYS A 204 19.62 22.21 -9.35
C LYS A 204 18.40 21.33 -9.49
N PHE A 205 18.56 20.02 -9.66
CA PHE A 205 17.47 19.12 -10.04
C PHE A 205 17.31 17.89 -9.13
N GLN A 206 18.20 17.65 -8.16
CA GLN A 206 18.12 16.49 -7.26
C GLN A 206 17.71 16.89 -5.84
N ALA A 207 16.58 16.36 -5.38
CA ALA A 207 16.10 16.45 -4.01
C ALA A 207 16.53 15.20 -3.21
N ILE A 208 16.81 15.37 -1.91
CA ILE A 208 17.22 14.27 -1.02
C ILE A 208 16.25 14.19 0.15
N LEU A 209 15.66 13.01 0.36
CA LEU A 209 14.82 12.71 1.51
C LEU A 209 15.41 11.54 2.31
N PRO A 210 16.09 11.82 3.43
CA PRO A 210 16.56 10.78 4.34
C PRO A 210 15.40 10.14 5.10
N LEU A 211 15.37 8.81 5.13
CA LEU A 211 14.39 8.01 5.86
C LEU A 211 15.04 7.40 7.11
N ARG A 212 14.35 7.46 8.26
CA ARG A 212 14.88 6.90 9.51
C ARG A 212 14.17 5.61 9.90
N GLY A 213 14.96 4.57 10.15
CA GLY A 213 14.44 3.27 10.57
C GLY A 213 13.68 2.56 9.45
N LYS A 214 13.04 1.44 9.82
CA LYS A 214 12.25 0.65 8.87
C LYS A 214 10.91 1.31 8.62
N VAL A 215 10.56 1.45 7.35
CA VAL A 215 9.25 1.96 6.91
C VAL A 215 8.15 1.01 7.41
N ILE A 216 6.99 1.56 7.76
CA ILE A 216 5.86 0.72 8.17
C ILE A 216 5.40 -0.15 6.99
N ASN A 217 5.15 -1.44 7.25
CA ASN A 217 4.66 -2.35 6.21
C ASN A 217 3.22 -1.97 5.81
N ALA A 218 3.07 -1.43 4.61
CA ALA A 218 1.80 -0.94 4.08
C ALA A 218 0.79 -2.05 3.72
N GLU A 219 1.24 -3.30 3.62
CA GLU A 219 0.39 -4.47 3.40
C GLU A 219 -0.45 -4.77 4.65
N LYS A 220 0.21 -4.81 5.81
CA LYS A 220 -0.41 -5.15 7.10
C LYS A 220 -1.05 -3.96 7.78
N ALA A 221 -0.47 -2.77 7.57
CA ALA A 221 -0.88 -1.58 8.28
C ALA A 221 -2.18 -1.02 7.72
N ARG A 222 -3.14 -0.82 8.61
CA ARG A 222 -4.33 -0.03 8.32
C ARG A 222 -3.95 1.40 7.91
N ILE A 223 -4.82 2.04 7.13
CA ILE A 223 -4.60 3.37 6.57
C ILE A 223 -4.33 4.43 7.65
N ASP A 224 -5.00 4.38 8.80
CA ASP A 224 -4.80 5.32 9.91
C ASP A 224 -3.42 5.18 10.57
N LYS A 225 -2.95 3.94 10.75
CA LYS A 225 -1.60 3.65 11.24
C LYS A 225 -0.53 4.10 10.24
N LEU A 226 -0.79 3.87 8.95
CA LEU A 226 0.09 4.31 7.89
C LEU A 226 0.20 5.84 7.85
N LEU A 227 -0.94 6.54 7.91
CA LEU A 227 -0.99 7.99 7.88
C LEU A 227 -0.51 8.66 9.17
N SER A 228 -0.52 7.97 10.30
CA SER A 228 0.09 8.48 11.54
C SER A 228 1.60 8.27 11.60
N ASN A 229 2.18 7.50 10.67
CA ASN A 229 3.62 7.34 10.56
C ASN A 229 4.29 8.58 9.96
N ASN A 230 5.27 9.13 10.67
CA ASN A 230 5.96 10.35 10.26
C ASN A 230 6.74 10.22 8.95
N GLU A 231 7.36 9.06 8.66
CA GLU A 231 8.12 8.84 7.43
C GLU A 231 7.16 8.77 6.23
N ILE A 232 6.02 8.10 6.37
CA ILE A 232 4.98 8.07 5.34
C ILE A 232 4.40 9.46 5.08
N GLN A 233 4.04 10.21 6.13
CA GLN A 233 3.57 11.60 5.97
C GLN A 233 4.61 12.46 5.24
N THR A 234 5.88 12.27 5.56
CA THR A 234 7.01 12.98 4.96
C THR A 234 7.13 12.64 3.47
N ILE A 235 7.03 11.37 3.09
CA ILE A 235 7.04 10.91 1.69
C ILE A 235 5.86 11.51 0.92
N ILE A 236 4.63 11.39 1.43
CA ILE A 236 3.42 11.94 0.79
C ILE A 236 3.56 13.45 0.56
N THR A 237 3.99 14.17 1.60
CA THR A 237 4.18 15.63 1.52
C THR A 237 5.30 16.01 0.56
N ALA A 238 6.40 15.23 0.52
CA ALA A 238 7.49 15.48 -0.41
C ALA A 238 7.05 15.29 -1.86
N LEU A 239 6.35 14.21 -2.19
CA LEU A 239 5.89 13.91 -3.54
C LEU A 239 4.81 14.89 -4.03
N GLY A 240 3.97 15.41 -3.13
CA GLY A 240 2.95 16.42 -3.45
C GLY A 240 1.74 15.92 -4.24
N ALA A 241 1.72 14.63 -4.60
CA ALA A 241 0.64 14.02 -5.38
C ALA A 241 -0.60 13.64 -4.55
N GLY A 242 -0.60 13.82 -3.22
CA GLY A 242 -1.68 13.32 -2.36
C GLY A 242 -1.50 11.85 -1.97
N PHE A 243 -2.54 11.24 -1.37
CA PHE A 243 -2.46 9.87 -0.87
C PHE A 243 -3.79 9.13 -0.92
N GLY A 244 -3.77 7.95 -1.56
CA GLY A 244 -4.91 7.05 -1.68
C GLY A 244 -6.00 7.60 -2.60
N GLY A 245 -6.98 6.77 -2.92
CA GLY A 245 -8.12 7.09 -3.75
C GLY A 245 -8.93 5.81 -3.84
N ASP A 246 -10.25 5.91 -3.72
CA ASP A 246 -11.09 4.78 -4.07
C ASP A 246 -11.14 4.75 -5.59
N ILE A 247 -10.63 3.68 -6.21
CA ILE A 247 -10.68 3.50 -7.67
C ILE A 247 -12.15 3.53 -8.15
N ASP A 248 -13.09 3.22 -7.24
CA ASP A 248 -14.53 3.13 -7.48
C ASP A 248 -15.33 4.38 -7.07
N ALA A 249 -14.70 5.45 -6.57
CA ALA A 249 -15.40 6.69 -6.21
C ALA A 249 -15.46 7.65 -7.40
N GLU A 250 -16.66 7.92 -7.92
CA GLU A 250 -16.89 8.84 -9.05
C GLU A 250 -16.45 10.30 -8.76
N GLU A 251 -16.25 10.68 -7.50
CA GLU A 251 -15.72 11.99 -7.08
C GLU A 251 -14.36 11.85 -6.39
N THR A 252 -13.30 12.33 -7.06
CA THR A 252 -11.99 12.55 -6.43
C THR A 252 -12.12 13.58 -5.32
N SER A 253 -11.90 13.16 -4.08
CA SER A 253 -11.87 14.03 -2.92
C SER A 253 -10.58 14.86 -2.90
N VAL A 254 -10.64 16.09 -2.38
CA VAL A 254 -9.45 16.95 -2.21
C VAL A 254 -8.50 16.32 -1.18
N GLY A 255 -7.48 15.60 -1.67
CA GLY A 255 -6.52 14.84 -0.87
C GLY A 255 -6.18 13.46 -1.46
N ASP A 256 -6.99 13.01 -2.43
CA ASP A 256 -6.73 11.79 -3.18
C ASP A 256 -5.47 11.93 -4.04
N PHE A 257 -4.90 10.79 -4.38
CA PHE A 257 -3.72 10.67 -5.21
C PHE A 257 -4.04 11.20 -6.62
N ASP A 258 -3.22 12.13 -7.07
CA ASP A 258 -3.30 12.76 -8.38
C ASP A 258 -1.88 12.84 -8.94
N ILE A 259 -1.61 11.98 -9.91
CA ILE A 259 -0.32 11.88 -10.58
C ILE A 259 0.11 13.21 -11.22
N ASN A 260 -0.82 14.07 -11.63
CA ASN A 260 -0.52 15.35 -12.28
C ASN A 260 0.06 16.39 -11.31
N LYS A 261 -0.12 16.18 -10.00
CA LYS A 261 0.45 17.03 -8.94
C LYS A 261 1.81 16.54 -8.46
N LEU A 262 2.33 15.46 -9.05
CA LEU A 262 3.63 14.90 -8.70
C LEU A 262 4.75 15.91 -8.94
N ARG A 263 5.59 16.11 -7.93
CA ARG A 263 6.69 17.09 -7.96
C ARG A 263 7.97 16.59 -8.63
N TYR A 264 8.15 15.28 -8.75
CA TYR A 264 9.37 14.66 -9.29
C TYR A 264 9.01 13.47 -10.17
N HIS A 265 9.39 13.50 -11.45
CA HIS A 265 9.16 12.40 -12.38
C HIS A 265 10.25 11.31 -12.27
N LYS A 266 11.22 11.45 -11.38
CA LYS A 266 12.09 10.34 -11.00
C LYS A 266 12.21 10.23 -9.49
N ILE A 267 11.71 9.13 -8.96
CA ILE A 267 11.79 8.74 -7.57
C ILE A 267 12.82 7.62 -7.50
N VAL A 268 13.99 7.91 -6.95
CA VAL A 268 15.11 6.97 -6.87
C VAL A 268 15.23 6.43 -5.45
N LEU A 269 15.05 5.12 -5.30
CA LEU A 269 15.29 4.40 -4.05
C LEU A 269 16.78 4.10 -3.94
N MET A 270 17.47 4.76 -3.00
CA MET A 270 18.91 4.63 -2.79
C MET A 270 19.17 4.11 -1.37
N THR A 271 19.13 2.78 -1.26
CA THR A 271 19.34 2.03 -0.02
C THR A 271 20.70 1.33 -0.03
N ASP A 272 21.17 0.89 1.15
CA ASP A 272 22.44 0.18 1.26
C ASP A 272 22.36 -1.21 0.58
N ALA A 273 23.52 -1.74 0.19
CA ALA A 273 23.66 -3.03 -0.47
C ALA A 273 23.75 -4.19 0.56
N ASP A 274 22.98 -4.08 1.64
CA ASP A 274 22.93 -5.06 2.72
C ASP A 274 21.50 -5.60 2.94
N VAL A 275 21.33 -6.39 3.99
CA VAL A 275 20.04 -7.01 4.36
C VAL A 275 19.01 -5.98 4.81
N ASP A 276 19.43 -4.90 5.47
CA ASP A 276 18.53 -3.87 5.99
C ASP A 276 18.07 -2.93 4.87
N GLY A 277 18.97 -2.53 3.97
CA GLY A 277 18.65 -1.76 2.77
C GLY A 277 17.72 -2.53 1.83
N SER A 278 17.95 -3.83 1.66
CA SER A 278 17.02 -4.70 0.90
C SER A 278 15.63 -4.76 1.56
N HIS A 279 15.55 -4.78 2.88
CA HIS A 279 14.28 -4.77 3.60
C HIS A 279 13.55 -3.42 3.46
N ILE A 280 14.25 -2.30 3.61
CA ILE A 280 13.67 -0.95 3.42
C ILE A 280 13.17 -0.79 1.99
N ARG A 281 13.94 -1.24 1.00
CA ARG A 281 13.54 -1.22 -0.40
C ARG A 281 12.25 -2.00 -0.63
N THR A 282 12.12 -3.20 -0.09
CA THR A 282 10.88 -3.99 -0.18
C THR A 282 9.70 -3.28 0.47
N LEU A 283 9.89 -2.66 1.65
CA LEU A 283 8.82 -1.91 2.34
C LEU A 283 8.38 -0.67 1.55
N LEU A 284 9.32 0.06 0.95
CA LEU A 284 9.02 1.21 0.09
C LEU A 284 8.28 0.79 -1.17
N LEU A 285 8.73 -0.27 -1.84
CA LEU A 285 8.05 -0.82 -3.02
C LEU A 285 6.63 -1.28 -2.67
N THR A 286 6.44 -1.94 -1.52
CA THR A 286 5.12 -2.34 -1.02
C THR A 286 4.23 -1.12 -0.82
N PHE A 287 4.74 -0.07 -0.18
CA PHE A 287 3.98 1.16 0.03
C PHE A 287 3.59 1.84 -1.28
N LEU A 288 4.53 2.00 -2.22
CA LEU A 288 4.28 2.62 -3.52
C LEU A 288 3.29 1.77 -4.33
N TYR A 289 3.47 0.45 -4.38
CA TYR A 289 2.55 -0.46 -5.08
C TYR A 289 1.12 -0.38 -4.51
N ARG A 290 0.96 -0.47 -3.19
CA ARG A 290 -0.38 -0.52 -2.55
C ARG A 290 -1.11 0.81 -2.49
N LYS A 291 -0.40 1.94 -2.54
CA LYS A 291 -0.99 3.27 -2.26
C LYS A 291 -0.79 4.30 -3.36
N MET A 292 0.13 4.05 -4.28
CA MET A 292 0.53 4.98 -5.35
C MET A 292 0.97 4.19 -6.61
N GLN A 293 0.20 3.16 -6.98
CA GLN A 293 0.57 2.23 -8.07
C GLN A 293 0.86 2.94 -9.39
N GLU A 294 0.15 4.02 -9.67
CA GLU A 294 0.34 4.91 -10.82
C GLU A 294 1.76 5.48 -10.94
N LEU A 295 2.51 5.59 -9.83
CA LEU A 295 3.91 5.98 -9.89
C LEU A 295 4.78 4.93 -10.58
N ILE A 296 4.45 3.66 -10.38
CA ILE A 296 5.18 2.53 -10.96
C ILE A 296 4.74 2.33 -12.41
N THR A 297 3.43 2.30 -12.68
CA THR A 297 2.92 2.15 -14.06
C THR A 297 3.26 3.35 -14.94
N GLY A 298 3.33 4.55 -14.38
CA GLY A 298 3.84 5.76 -15.03
C GLY A 298 5.35 5.77 -15.26
N GLY A 299 6.09 4.79 -14.72
CA GLY A 299 7.53 4.65 -14.94
C GLY A 299 8.38 5.69 -14.19
N TYR A 300 7.90 6.18 -13.05
CA TYR A 300 8.56 7.21 -12.25
C TYR A 300 9.46 6.64 -11.14
N VAL A 301 9.39 5.33 -10.84
CA VAL A 301 10.12 4.69 -9.73
C VAL A 301 11.36 3.96 -10.23
N TYR A 302 12.50 4.23 -9.59
CA TYR A 302 13.82 3.70 -9.93
C TYR A 302 14.56 3.21 -8.68
N ILE A 303 15.49 2.29 -8.86
CA ILE A 303 16.39 1.79 -7.81
C ILE A 303 17.82 2.13 -8.21
N ALA A 304 18.54 2.80 -7.31
CA ALA A 304 19.95 3.10 -7.52
C ALA A 304 20.81 1.83 -7.45
N GLN A 305 21.89 1.80 -8.23
CA GLN A 305 22.87 0.71 -8.20
C GLN A 305 24.24 1.28 -7.81
N PRO A 306 24.54 1.40 -6.50
CA PRO A 306 25.87 1.78 -6.05
C PRO A 306 26.89 0.67 -6.35
N PRO A 307 28.19 1.00 -6.48
CA PRO A 307 29.23 0.02 -6.72
C PRO A 307 29.46 -0.87 -5.50
N LEU A 308 29.72 -2.16 -5.74
CA LEU A 308 30.04 -3.12 -4.68
C LEU A 308 31.51 -3.05 -4.25
N TYR A 309 32.41 -2.69 -5.18
CA TYR A 309 33.84 -2.71 -4.97
C TYR A 309 34.52 -1.42 -5.41
N LYS A 310 35.55 -1.04 -4.66
CA LYS A 310 36.53 -0.03 -5.00
C LYS A 310 37.89 -0.69 -5.21
N ILE A 311 38.48 -0.47 -6.36
CA ILE A 311 39.79 -1.03 -6.74
C ILE A 311 40.75 0.13 -6.97
N VAL A 312 41.83 0.17 -6.20
CA VAL A 312 42.85 1.22 -6.27
C VAL A 312 44.20 0.62 -6.61
N LYS A 313 44.85 1.16 -7.64
CA LYS A 313 46.21 0.82 -8.04
C LYS A 313 47.04 2.09 -8.25
N GLY A 314 47.90 2.41 -7.29
CA GLY A 314 48.67 3.65 -7.31
C GLY A 314 47.74 4.87 -7.28
N LYS A 315 47.71 5.63 -8.39
CA LYS A 315 46.80 6.79 -8.56
C LYS A 315 45.51 6.46 -9.32
N LYS A 316 45.40 5.28 -9.94
CA LYS A 316 44.18 4.86 -10.65
C LYS A 316 43.17 4.31 -9.66
N MET A 317 41.91 4.71 -9.82
CA MET A 317 40.77 4.26 -9.02
C MET A 317 39.66 3.83 -9.97
N GLU A 318 39.12 2.64 -9.76
CA GLU A 318 38.02 2.09 -10.54
C GLU A 318 37.00 1.41 -9.62
N TYR A 319 35.76 1.32 -10.10
CA TYR A 319 34.62 0.76 -9.38
C TYR A 319 34.08 -0.46 -10.10
N ALA A 320 33.66 -1.46 -9.34
CA ALA A 320 32.97 -2.64 -9.86
C ALA A 320 31.59 -2.78 -9.20
N TYR A 321 30.61 -3.10 -10.03
CA TYR A 321 29.20 -3.29 -9.68
C TYR A 321 28.81 -4.78 -9.62
N SER A 322 29.70 -5.68 -10.07
CA SER A 322 29.54 -7.13 -9.97
C SER A 322 30.88 -7.82 -9.68
N ASP A 323 30.83 -9.09 -9.26
CA ASP A 323 32.01 -9.92 -9.02
C ASP A 323 32.80 -10.17 -10.31
N GLU A 324 32.12 -10.40 -11.43
CA GLU A 324 32.74 -10.59 -12.73
C GLU A 324 33.48 -9.32 -13.18
N GLN A 325 32.87 -8.15 -12.96
CA GLN A 325 33.51 -6.87 -13.27
C GLN A 325 34.73 -6.64 -12.38
N ARG A 326 34.63 -6.95 -11.08
CA ARG A 326 35.75 -6.89 -10.13
C ARG A 326 36.91 -7.76 -10.63
N ASP A 327 36.64 -9.01 -11.00
CA ASP A 327 37.67 -9.97 -11.42
C ASP A 327 38.32 -9.58 -12.74
N SER A 328 37.53 -9.03 -13.67
CA SER A 328 38.03 -8.45 -14.92
C SER A 328 38.95 -7.25 -14.68
N ILE A 329 38.54 -6.29 -13.84
CA ILE A 329 39.36 -5.13 -13.48
C ILE A 329 40.64 -5.56 -12.77
N LEU A 330 40.56 -6.50 -11.82
CA LEU A 330 41.72 -7.02 -11.12
C LEU A 330 42.70 -7.72 -12.07
N SER A 331 42.20 -8.52 -13.01
CA SER A 331 43.03 -9.22 -13.99
C SER A 331 43.75 -8.25 -14.92
N ARG A 332 43.03 -7.26 -15.46
CA ARG A 332 43.62 -6.19 -16.28
C ARG A 332 44.66 -5.41 -15.49
N MET A 333 44.30 -4.95 -14.30
CA MET A 333 45.22 -4.19 -13.45
C MET A 333 46.47 -5.00 -13.07
N LYS A 334 46.36 -6.30 -12.77
CA LYS A 334 47.54 -7.14 -12.50
C LYS A 334 48.46 -7.28 -13.71
N SER A 335 47.90 -7.37 -14.91
CA SER A 335 48.69 -7.47 -16.15
C SER A 335 49.48 -6.20 -16.50
N GLU A 336 49.02 -5.02 -16.05
CA GLU A 336 49.65 -3.73 -16.39
C GLU A 336 50.95 -3.44 -15.59
N SER A 337 51.07 -3.92 -14.34
CA SER A 337 52.28 -3.77 -13.50
C SER A 337 52.17 -4.54 -12.19
N ASP A 338 53.30 -4.80 -11.54
CA ASP A 338 53.40 -5.52 -10.25
C ASP A 338 53.13 -4.62 -9.00
N THR A 339 52.53 -3.45 -9.20
CA THR A 339 52.18 -2.54 -8.10
C THR A 339 51.02 -3.11 -7.28
N LYS A 340 51.13 -3.07 -5.95
CA LYS A 340 50.10 -3.55 -5.03
C LYS A 340 48.73 -2.93 -5.34
N ILE A 341 47.72 -3.79 -5.50
CA ILE A 341 46.32 -3.41 -5.69
C ILE A 341 45.62 -3.46 -4.33
N SER A 342 44.85 -2.43 -4.02
CA SER A 342 43.95 -2.39 -2.86
C SER A 342 42.52 -2.59 -3.34
N LEU A 343 41.85 -3.60 -2.78
CA LEU A 343 40.43 -3.88 -2.99
C LEU A 343 39.69 -3.56 -1.68
N ALA A 344 38.65 -2.74 -1.77
CA ALA A 344 37.71 -2.49 -0.69
C ALA A 344 36.30 -2.83 -1.17
N ARG A 345 35.50 -3.47 -0.31
CA ARG A 345 34.08 -3.73 -0.56
C ARG A 345 33.27 -2.69 0.19
N TYR A 346 32.33 -2.05 -0.49
CA TYR A 346 31.40 -1.13 0.15
C TYR A 346 30.28 -1.94 0.82
N LYS A 347 29.99 -1.64 2.09
CA LYS A 347 28.86 -2.24 2.81
C LYS A 347 27.66 -1.31 2.88
N GLY A 348 27.90 0.00 2.96
CA GLY A 348 26.84 1.01 2.99
C GLY A 348 27.25 2.28 2.28
N LEU A 349 26.26 3.06 1.87
CA LEU A 349 26.42 4.33 1.14
C LEU A 349 27.17 5.38 1.98
N GLY A 350 27.10 5.29 3.30
CA GLY A 350 27.81 6.18 4.23
C GLY A 350 29.34 6.01 4.22
N GLU A 351 29.88 4.93 3.66
CA GLU A 351 31.33 4.72 3.51
C GLU A 351 31.92 5.52 2.33
N MET A 352 31.06 5.98 1.43
CA MET A 352 31.46 6.81 0.29
C MET A 352 31.50 8.27 0.72
N ASN A 353 32.47 9.03 0.18
CA ASN A 353 32.43 10.48 0.29
C ASN A 353 31.49 11.07 -0.78
N ALA A 354 31.18 12.37 -0.68
CA ALA A 354 30.23 13.04 -1.57
C ALA A 354 30.60 12.95 -3.06
N GLU A 355 31.88 13.12 -3.41
CA GLU A 355 32.37 13.03 -4.79
C GLU A 355 32.24 11.61 -5.35
N GLN A 356 32.59 10.59 -4.54
CA GLN A 356 32.46 9.19 -4.94
C GLN A 356 31.01 8.79 -5.16
N LEU A 357 30.11 9.22 -4.28
CA LEU A 357 28.68 8.94 -4.40
C LEU A 357 28.09 9.60 -5.66
N TRP A 358 28.51 10.85 -5.94
CA TRP A 358 28.15 11.55 -7.18
C TRP A 358 28.61 10.77 -8.41
N ASP A 359 29.91 10.53 -8.54
CA ASP A 359 30.53 9.96 -9.74
C ASP A 359 30.05 8.54 -10.07
N THR A 360 29.56 7.80 -9.08
CA THR A 360 29.22 6.38 -9.24
C THR A 360 27.71 6.13 -9.34
N THR A 361 26.90 6.93 -8.63
CA THR A 361 25.50 6.57 -8.34
C THR A 361 24.51 7.71 -8.63
N MET A 362 24.94 8.97 -8.56
CA MET A 362 24.01 10.12 -8.70
C MET A 362 24.17 10.88 -10.01
N ASP A 363 25.35 10.91 -10.61
CA ASP A 363 25.64 11.59 -11.88
C ASP A 363 24.83 10.95 -13.04
N PRO A 364 23.89 11.67 -13.68
CA PRO A 364 23.09 11.13 -14.78
C PRO A 364 23.91 10.62 -15.97
N SER A 365 25.15 11.10 -16.15
CA SER A 365 26.02 10.70 -17.25
C SER A 365 26.74 9.38 -17.01
N LYS A 366 26.83 8.92 -15.76
CA LYS A 366 27.62 7.73 -15.35
C LYS A 366 26.79 6.66 -14.64
N ARG A 367 25.74 7.05 -13.92
CA ARG A 367 24.97 6.16 -13.07
C ARG A 367 24.18 5.12 -13.87
N THR A 368 23.90 4.01 -13.22
CA THR A 368 22.93 3.01 -13.69
C THR A 368 21.75 2.97 -12.71
N LEU A 369 20.53 3.04 -13.24
CA LEU A 369 19.30 2.94 -12.47
C LEU A 369 18.48 1.76 -12.99
N LEU A 370 17.90 0.97 -12.10
CA LEU A 370 16.91 -0.04 -12.46
C LEU A 370 15.53 0.62 -12.42
N LYS A 371 14.81 0.61 -13.53
CA LYS A 371 13.43 1.10 -13.59
C LYS A 371 12.49 0.01 -13.06
N VAL A 372 11.58 0.37 -12.17
CA VAL A 372 10.59 -0.56 -11.62
C VAL A 372 9.37 -0.57 -12.52
N GLU A 373 8.95 -1.75 -12.96
CA GLU A 373 7.79 -1.94 -13.81
C GLU A 373 6.91 -3.07 -13.25
N ILE A 374 5.61 -3.03 -13.56
CA ILE A 374 4.67 -4.10 -13.23
C ILE A 374 4.37 -4.84 -14.53
N GLU A 375 5.00 -5.99 -14.72
CA GLU A 375 4.76 -6.84 -15.89
C GLU A 375 3.42 -7.58 -15.78
N ASP A 376 3.14 -8.13 -14.60
CA ASP A 376 1.91 -8.85 -14.28
C ASP A 376 1.41 -8.40 -12.90
N ALA A 377 0.27 -7.72 -12.90
CA ALA A 377 -0.32 -7.18 -11.69
C ALA A 377 -0.85 -8.28 -10.76
N GLU A 378 -1.31 -9.41 -11.29
CA GLU A 378 -1.83 -10.52 -10.48
C GLU A 378 -0.69 -11.25 -9.76
N LEU A 379 0.40 -11.52 -10.49
CA LEU A 379 1.60 -12.11 -9.89
C LEU A 379 2.26 -11.18 -8.88
N ALA A 380 2.35 -9.88 -9.19
CA ALA A 380 2.87 -8.89 -8.27
C ALA A 380 2.03 -8.82 -6.98
N ASP A 381 0.69 -8.78 -7.11
CA ASP A 381 -0.22 -8.76 -5.98
C ASP A 381 -0.03 -9.98 -5.08
N LYS A 382 -0.03 -11.17 -5.70
CA LYS A 382 0.20 -12.44 -4.99
C LYS A 382 1.53 -12.43 -4.25
N ALA A 383 2.60 -11.97 -4.88
CA ALA A 383 3.91 -11.88 -4.24
C ALA A 383 3.90 -10.94 -3.02
N PHE A 384 3.24 -9.77 -3.11
CA PHE A 384 3.09 -8.87 -1.96
C PHE A 384 2.24 -9.48 -0.85
N VAL A 385 1.14 -10.17 -1.16
CA VAL A 385 0.33 -10.86 -0.16
C VAL A 385 1.13 -11.97 0.54
N GLU A 386 1.82 -12.82 -0.20
CA GLU A 386 2.61 -13.92 0.36
C GLU A 386 3.79 -13.41 1.21
N LEU A 387 4.55 -12.45 0.71
CA LEU A 387 5.77 -11.97 1.38
C LEU A 387 5.48 -10.95 2.46
N MET A 388 4.53 -10.03 2.25
CA MET A 388 4.29 -8.89 3.12
C MET A 388 3.01 -9.03 3.95
N GLY A 389 2.12 -9.98 3.64
CA GLY A 389 0.84 -10.19 4.30
C GLY A 389 0.91 -10.88 5.67
N ASP A 390 -0.25 -11.01 6.29
CA ASP A 390 -0.35 -11.47 7.69
C ASP A 390 -0.06 -12.96 7.89
N ASP A 391 -0.32 -13.78 6.87
CA ASP A 391 -0.06 -15.22 6.94
C ASP A 391 1.44 -15.51 6.91
N VAL A 392 1.88 -16.35 7.84
CA VAL A 392 3.28 -16.74 8.01
C VAL A 392 3.59 -17.97 7.17
N GLN A 393 2.61 -18.84 6.93
CA GLN A 393 2.84 -20.14 6.31
C GLN A 393 3.26 -20.02 4.83
N PRO A 394 2.54 -19.27 3.95
CA PRO A 394 2.94 -19.10 2.55
C PRO A 394 4.33 -18.45 2.42
N ARG A 395 4.61 -17.47 3.27
CA ARG A 395 5.91 -16.81 3.32
C ARG A 395 7.03 -17.79 3.64
N ARG A 396 6.82 -18.66 4.62
CA ARG A 396 7.80 -19.67 5.03
C ARG A 396 8.06 -20.65 3.89
N GLU A 397 7.01 -21.15 3.25
CA GLU A 397 7.12 -22.05 2.11
C GLU A 397 7.88 -21.39 0.94
N TYR A 398 7.59 -20.11 0.66
CA TYR A 398 8.32 -19.35 -0.34
C TYR A 398 9.81 -19.24 -0.01
N ILE A 399 10.16 -18.91 1.24
CA ILE A 399 11.56 -18.81 1.67
C ILE A 399 12.24 -20.17 1.55
N GLU A 400 11.62 -21.25 2.03
CA GLU A 400 12.18 -22.61 1.97
C GLU A 400 12.41 -23.08 0.52
N ALA A 401 11.47 -22.78 -0.37
CA ALA A 401 11.58 -23.13 -1.80
C ALA A 401 12.67 -22.34 -2.53
N ASN A 402 12.95 -21.10 -2.11
CA ASN A 402 13.88 -20.19 -2.80
C ASN A 402 15.22 -19.99 -2.07
N ALA A 403 15.40 -20.54 -0.87
CA ALA A 403 16.58 -20.33 -0.04
C ALA A 403 17.89 -20.78 -0.71
N THR A 404 17.85 -21.83 -1.54
CA THR A 404 19.03 -22.35 -2.25
C THR A 404 19.36 -21.61 -3.54
N ALA A 405 18.44 -20.78 -4.05
CA ALA A 405 18.68 -19.96 -5.24
C ALA A 405 19.56 -18.74 -4.94
N VAL A 406 19.73 -18.37 -3.66
CA VAL A 406 20.55 -17.24 -3.22
C VAL A 406 21.93 -17.76 -2.80
N ALA A 407 22.89 -17.75 -3.72
CA ALA A 407 24.26 -18.19 -3.46
C ALA A 407 25.05 -17.24 -2.53
N ASN A 408 24.63 -15.98 -2.40
CA ASN A 408 25.31 -14.94 -1.64
C ASN A 408 24.32 -14.20 -0.71
N LEU A 409 24.09 -14.77 0.47
CA LEU A 409 23.62 -13.98 1.61
C LEU A 409 24.87 -13.47 2.33
N ASP A 410 25.06 -12.15 2.37
CA ASP A 410 26.06 -11.54 3.26
C ASP A 410 25.66 -11.86 4.71
N ILE A 411 26.38 -12.80 5.32
CA ILE A 411 26.36 -13.10 6.76
C ILE A 411 27.44 -12.26 7.45
#